data_AF-A0AA51RW05-F1
#
_entry.id   AF-A0AA51RW05-F1
#
_cell.length_a   1.000
_cell.length_b   1.000
_cell.length_c   1.000
_cell.angle_alpha   90.00
_cell.angle_beta   90.00
_cell.angle_gamma   90.00
#
_symmetry.space_group_name_H-M   'P 1'
#
loop_
_entity.id
_entity.type
_entity.pdbx_description
1 polymer ?
#
loop_
_entity_poly.entity_id
_entity_poly.type
_entity_poly.pdbx_seq_one_letter_code
_entity_poly.pdbx_strand_id
1 'polypeptide(L)'
;MKFFRTLIQNIESALPLVVVKFLFTRKWIIFLGVLVWCNAIAVAYYTHKVRKQTAELERLEYIQYQLEMEWETLRLEQGTLAEHSRIEEYARKKLKMKNVAASDEVLMKN
;
A
#
# COMPACT_ATOMS: atom_id res chain seq x y z
N MET A 1 7.77 -16.71 -67.86
CA MET A 1 7.85 -16.22 -66.46
C MET A 1 6.49 -16.01 -65.76
N LYS A 2 5.33 -16.30 -66.38
CA LYS A 2 4.01 -16.20 -65.71
C LYS A 2 3.71 -17.41 -64.80
N PHE A 3 4.26 -18.57 -65.15
CA PHE A 3 4.06 -19.86 -64.47
C PHE A 3 4.54 -19.87 -63.01
N PHE A 4 5.67 -19.23 -62.73
CA PHE A 4 6.24 -19.15 -61.38
C PHE A 4 5.43 -18.22 -60.47
N ARG A 5 4.92 -17.10 -61.04
CA ARG A 5 4.07 -16.15 -60.32
C ARG A 5 2.73 -16.77 -59.93
N THR A 6 2.10 -17.54 -60.83
CA THR A 6 0.88 -18.28 -60.53
C THR A 6 1.09 -19.39 -59.48
N LEU A 7 2.28 -20.01 -59.44
CA LEU A 7 2.62 -21.04 -58.46
C LEU A 7 2.73 -20.47 -57.05
N ILE A 8 3.45 -19.35 -56.90
CA ILE A 8 3.61 -18.63 -55.62
C ILE A 8 2.27 -18.06 -55.15
N GLN A 9 1.49 -17.47 -56.05
CA GLN A 9 0.21 -16.85 -55.71
C GLN A 9 -0.87 -17.87 -55.30
N ASN A 10 -0.79 -19.11 -55.81
CA ASN A 10 -1.67 -20.21 -55.41
C ASN A 10 -1.26 -20.85 -54.07
N ILE A 11 0.03 -20.77 -53.71
CA ILE A 11 0.53 -21.23 -52.40
C ILE A 11 0.12 -20.24 -51.31
N GLU A 12 0.27 -18.93 -51.52
CA GLU A 12 -0.11 -17.92 -50.51
C GLU A 12 -1.61 -17.88 -50.21
N SER A 13 -2.47 -18.16 -51.19
CA SER A 13 -3.93 -18.24 -50.98
C SER A 13 -4.36 -19.56 -50.31
N ALA A 14 -3.57 -20.63 -50.47
CA ALA A 14 -3.82 -21.93 -49.83
C ALA A 14 -3.37 -21.96 -48.37
N LEU A 15 -2.34 -21.19 -47.98
CA LEU A 15 -1.84 -21.11 -46.61
C LEU A 15 -2.92 -20.74 -45.57
N PRO A 16 -3.71 -19.66 -45.71
CA PRO A 16 -4.71 -19.30 -44.70
C PRO A 16 -5.80 -20.37 -44.60
N LEU A 17 -6.21 -20.99 -45.70
CA LEU A 17 -7.23 -22.03 -45.69
C LEU A 17 -6.74 -23.32 -45.00
N VAL A 18 -5.48 -23.72 -45.24
CA VAL A 18 -4.85 -24.88 -44.60
C VAL A 18 -4.63 -24.63 -43.11
N VAL A 19 -4.15 -23.44 -42.73
CA VAL A 19 -3.96 -23.06 -41.32
C VAL A 19 -5.29 -23.04 -40.57
N VAL A 20 -6.35 -22.47 -41.17
CA VAL A 20 -7.70 -22.47 -40.58
C VAL A 20 -8.20 -23.91 -40.46
N LYS A 21 -8.08 -24.74 -41.49
CA LYS A 21 -8.50 -26.15 -41.44
C LYS A 21 -7.71 -26.94 -40.39
N PHE A 22 -6.40 -26.69 -40.25
CA PHE A 22 -5.54 -27.29 -39.22
C PHE A 22 -5.92 -26.85 -37.81
N LEU A 23 -6.27 -25.56 -37.62
CA LEU A 23 -6.82 -25.01 -36.38
C LEU A 23 -8.14 -25.71 -35.99
N PHE A 24 -9.06 -25.87 -36.95
CA PHE A 24 -10.36 -26.50 -36.72
C PHE A 24 -10.27 -28.02 -36.48
N THR A 25 -9.26 -28.70 -37.03
CA THR A 25 -9.04 -30.15 -36.83
C THR A 25 -8.61 -30.44 -35.39
N ARG A 26 -7.90 -29.52 -34.74
CA ARG A 26 -7.39 -29.69 -33.37
C ARG A 26 -8.07 -28.71 -32.41
N LYS A 27 -9.30 -29.03 -32.00
CA LYS A 27 -10.15 -28.25 -31.06
C LYS A 27 -9.43 -27.73 -29.80
N TRP A 28 -8.40 -28.45 -29.36
CA TRP A 28 -7.59 -28.09 -28.19
C TRP A 28 -6.79 -26.80 -28.37
N ILE A 29 -6.33 -26.47 -29.60
CA ILE A 29 -5.54 -25.26 -29.86
C ILE A 29 -6.41 -24.01 -29.73
N ILE A 30 -7.65 -24.07 -30.24
CA ILE A 30 -8.62 -22.99 -30.11
C ILE A 30 -8.98 -22.79 -28.63
N PHE A 31 -9.20 -23.89 -27.89
CA PHE A 31 -9.46 -23.82 -26.45
C PHE A 31 -8.32 -23.15 -25.68
N LEU A 32 -7.07 -23.53 -25.95
CA LEU A 32 -5.88 -22.91 -25.37
C LEU A 32 -5.76 -21.42 -25.72
N GLY A 33 -6.03 -21.06 -26.98
CA GLY A 33 -6.02 -19.66 -27.41
C GLY A 33 -7.07 -18.81 -26.68
N VAL A 34 -8.29 -19.32 -26.54
CA VAL A 34 -9.36 -18.66 -25.77
C VAL A 34 -8.96 -18.53 -24.30
N LEU A 35 -8.38 -19.57 -23.70
CA LEU A 35 -7.94 -19.56 -22.31
C LEU A 35 -6.88 -18.49 -22.06
N VAL A 36 -5.89 -18.38 -22.94
CA VAL A 36 -4.84 -17.33 -22.86
C VAL A 36 -5.45 -15.94 -23.04
N TRP A 37 -6.39 -15.79 -23.96
CA TRP A 37 -7.06 -14.50 -24.20
C TRP A 37 -7.91 -14.06 -23.00
N CYS A 38 -8.66 -14.99 -22.40
CA CYS A 38 -9.39 -14.75 -21.15
C CYS A 38 -8.44 -14.41 -19.99
N ASN A 39 -7.29 -15.08 -19.88
CA ASN A 39 -6.29 -14.80 -18.85
C ASN A 39 -5.73 -13.37 -18.99
N ALA A 40 -5.38 -12.95 -20.21
CA ALA A 40 -4.90 -11.60 -20.47
C ALA A 40 -5.90 -10.51 -20.01
N ILE A 41 -7.19 -10.72 -20.30
CA ILE A 41 -8.26 -9.81 -19.87
C ILE A 41 -8.43 -9.84 -18.34
N ALA A 42 -8.40 -11.03 -17.74
CA ALA A 42 -8.55 -11.19 -16.30
C ALA A 42 -7.43 -10.50 -15.53
N VAL A 43 -6.18 -10.63 -15.98
CA VAL A 43 -5.02 -9.95 -15.40
C VAL A 43 -5.17 -8.43 -15.52
N ALA A 44 -5.50 -7.93 -16.71
CA ALA A 44 -5.70 -6.48 -16.92
C ALA A 44 -6.83 -5.93 -16.04
N TYR A 45 -7.94 -6.67 -15.91
CA TYR A 45 -9.07 -6.31 -15.05
C TYR A 45 -8.67 -6.29 -13.57
N TYR A 46 -7.94 -7.31 -13.10
CA TYR A 46 -7.43 -7.36 -11.74
C TYR A 46 -6.47 -6.20 -11.47
N THR A 47 -5.54 -5.89 -12.36
CA THR A 47 -4.63 -4.74 -12.20
C THR A 47 -5.38 -3.43 -12.06
N HIS A 48 -6.46 -3.24 -12.83
CA HIS A 48 -7.27 -2.03 -12.73
C HIS A 48 -8.07 -1.96 -11.42
N LYS A 49 -8.57 -3.10 -10.94
CA LYS A 49 -9.31 -3.21 -9.68
C LYS A 49 -8.42 -3.02 -8.45
N VAL A 50 -7.19 -3.55 -8.50
CA VAL A 50 -6.17 -3.40 -7.46
C VAL A 50 -5.90 -1.93 -7.19
N ARG A 51 -5.75 -1.08 -8.23
CA ARG A 51 -5.52 0.35 -8.04
C ARG A 51 -6.61 1.08 -7.24
N LYS A 52 -7.86 0.61 -7.28
CA LYS A 52 -8.97 1.23 -6.53
C LYS A 52 -9.13 0.65 -5.12
N GLN A 53 -8.89 -0.64 -4.95
CA GLN A 53 -9.02 -1.30 -3.64
C GLN A 53 -7.80 -1.05 -2.74
N THR A 54 -6.61 -0.88 -3.32
CA THR A 54 -5.40 -0.55 -2.57
C THR A 54 -5.47 0.85 -1.95
N ALA A 55 -6.09 1.82 -2.62
CA ALA A 55 -6.22 3.18 -2.09
C ALA A 55 -7.03 3.26 -0.78
N GLU A 56 -8.03 2.39 -0.61
CA GLU A 56 -8.87 2.37 0.59
C GLU A 56 -8.17 1.63 1.75
N LEU A 57 -7.42 0.57 1.44
CA LEU A 57 -6.53 -0.09 2.40
C LEU A 57 -5.43 0.85 2.89
N GLU A 58 -4.72 1.51 1.97
CA GLU A 58 -3.66 2.47 2.28
C GLU A 58 -4.17 3.62 3.16
N ARG A 59 -5.41 4.08 2.91
CA ARG A 59 -6.04 5.13 3.74
C ARG A 59 -6.29 4.66 5.18
N LEU A 60 -6.80 3.45 5.36
CA LEU A 60 -7.04 2.90 6.70
C LEU A 60 -5.73 2.70 7.46
N GLU A 61 -4.71 2.15 6.80
CA GLU A 61 -3.37 1.99 7.38
C GLU A 61 -2.76 3.35 7.77
N TYR A 62 -2.94 4.38 6.95
CA TYR A 62 -2.47 5.72 7.27
C TYR A 62 -3.11 6.28 8.54
N ILE A 63 -4.43 6.13 8.70
CA ILE A 63 -5.15 6.59 9.90
C ILE A 63 -4.65 5.86 11.14
N GLN A 64 -4.45 4.54 11.04
CA GLN A 64 -3.93 3.74 12.15
C GLN A 64 -2.54 4.23 12.56
N TYR A 65 -1.65 4.48 11.59
CA TYR A 65 -0.30 4.96 11.84
C TYR A 65 -0.28 6.33 12.53
N GLN A 66 -1.14 7.27 12.10
CA GLN A 66 -1.25 8.59 12.75
C GLN A 66 -1.68 8.46 14.21
N LEU A 67 -2.69 7.63 14.48
CA LEU A 67 -3.20 7.44 15.83
C LEU A 67 -2.17 6.81 16.77
N GLU A 68 -1.37 5.87 16.26
CA GLU A 68 -0.29 5.24 17.03
C GLU A 68 0.80 6.25 17.40
N MET A 69 1.15 7.15 16.48
CA MET A 69 2.13 8.22 16.73
C MET A 69 1.64 9.23 17.78
N GLU A 70 0.36 9.63 17.71
CA GLU A 70 -0.27 10.48 18.71
C GLU A 70 -0.28 9.81 20.09
N TRP A 71 -0.63 8.52 20.12
CA TRP A 71 -0.64 7.74 21.36
C TRP A 71 0.74 7.62 22.01
N GLU A 72 1.78 7.37 21.21
CA GLU A 72 3.16 7.35 21.69
C GLU A 72 3.57 8.70 22.29
N THR A 73 3.22 9.78 21.62
CA THR A 73 3.50 11.15 22.09
C THR A 73 2.80 11.43 23.42
N LEU A 74 1.49 11.17 23.50
CA LEU A 74 0.71 11.31 24.73
C LEU A 74 1.28 10.48 25.88
N ARG A 75 1.76 9.26 25.60
CA ARG A 75 2.35 8.40 26.62
C ARG A 75 3.69 8.95 27.12
N LEU A 76 4.49 9.56 26.24
CA LEU A 76 5.73 10.24 26.62
C LEU A 76 5.45 11.48 27.47
N GLU A 77 4.42 12.26 27.14
CA GLU A 77 3.96 13.40 27.94
C GLU A 77 3.46 12.98 29.33
N GLN A 78 2.70 11.88 29.42
CA GLN A 78 2.27 11.34 30.72
C GLN A 78 3.46 10.82 31.53
N GLY A 79 4.46 10.21 30.88
CA GLY A 79 5.68 9.76 31.53
C GLY A 79 6.47 10.91 32.17
N THR A 80 6.64 12.03 31.47
CA THR A 80 7.30 13.22 32.01
C THR A 80 6.49 13.88 33.13
N LEU A 81 5.16 13.94 33.00
CA LEU A 81 4.28 14.44 34.06
C LEU A 81 4.30 13.55 35.31
N ALA A 82 4.33 12.23 35.14
CA ALA A 82 4.38 11.28 36.25
C ALA A 82 5.72 11.35 37.00
N GLU A 83 6.84 11.48 36.29
CA GLU A 83 8.15 11.68 36.91
C GLU A 83 8.23 13.04 37.63
N HIS A 84 7.71 14.11 37.04
CA HIS A 84 7.66 15.42 37.72
C HIS A 84 6.78 15.39 38.98
N SER A 85 5.60 14.76 38.90
CA SER A 85 4.69 14.59 40.04
C SER A 85 5.33 13.77 41.17
N ARG A 86 6.05 12.69 40.84
CA ARG A 86 6.79 11.90 41.84
C ARG A 86 7.90 12.71 42.51
N ILE A 87 8.64 13.52 41.76
CA ILE A 87 9.69 14.38 42.32
C ILE A 87 9.09 15.44 43.26
N GLU A 88 7.98 16.08 42.86
CA GLU A 88 7.26 17.03 43.72
C GLU A 88 6.77 16.38 45.03
N GLU A 89 6.16 15.19 44.94
CA GLU A 89 5.67 14.49 46.12
C GLU A 89 6.83 14.11 47.06
N TYR A 90 7.95 13.64 46.49
CA TYR A 90 9.13 13.29 47.27
C TYR A 90 9.78 14.52 47.92
N ALA A 91 9.87 15.65 47.21
CA ALA A 91 10.38 16.91 47.76
C ALA A 91 9.46 17.47 48.86
N ARG A 92 8.15 17.40 48.68
CA ARG A 92 7.17 17.89 49.66
C ARG A 92 7.15 17.02 50.93
N LYS A 93 7.12 15.68 50.77
CA LYS A 93 7.02 14.75 51.91
C LYS A 93 8.36 14.53 52.62
N LYS A 94 9.45 14.38 51.88
CA LYS A 94 10.76 13.98 52.44
C LYS A 94 11.64 15.17 52.81
N LEU A 95 11.56 16.27 52.05
CA LEU A 95 12.32 17.50 52.30
C LEU A 95 11.50 18.60 53.01
N LYS A 96 10.21 18.36 53.31
CA LYS A 96 9.28 19.35 53.91
C LYS A 96 9.27 20.69 53.15
N MET A 97 9.51 20.68 51.84
CA MET A 97 9.45 21.91 51.04
C MET A 97 8.01 22.41 50.98
N LYS A 98 7.77 23.58 51.57
CA LYS A 98 6.51 24.33 51.49
C LYS A 98 6.65 25.34 50.35
N ASN A 99 5.62 25.48 49.53
CA ASN A 99 5.60 26.53 48.52
C ASN A 99 5.66 27.89 49.24
N VAL A 100 6.68 28.69 48.94
CA VAL A 100 6.95 29.95 49.64
C VAL A 100 5.83 30.92 49.27
N ALA A 101 5.11 31.43 50.27
CA ALA A 101 4.13 32.49 50.04
C ALA A 101 4.90 33.78 49.72
N ALA A 102 4.32 34.63 48.86
CA ALA A 102 4.91 35.89 48.37
C ALA A 102 5.33 36.90 49.48
N SER A 103 5.17 36.56 50.76
CA SER A 103 5.60 37.33 51.92
C SER A 103 7.04 37.05 52.39
N ASP A 104 7.70 35.98 51.91
CA ASP A 104 9.05 35.57 52.37
C ASP A 104 10.16 35.69 51.30
N GLU A 105 9.89 36.36 50.17
CA GLU A 105 10.92 36.60 49.14
C GLU A 105 11.87 37.74 49.56
N VAL A 106 13.07 37.39 50.04
CA VAL A 106 14.18 38.37 50.16
C VAL A 106 14.91 38.42 48.81
N LEU A 107 14.53 39.39 47.99
CA LEU A 107 15.25 39.74 46.76
C LEU A 107 16.60 40.39 47.14
N MET A 108 17.68 39.62 47.09
CA MET A 108 19.02 40.17 47.20
C MET A 108 19.40 40.79 45.85
N LYS A 109 19.21 42.11 45.74
CA LYS A 109 19.64 42.92 44.60
C LYS A 109 21.16 43.09 44.69
N ASN A 110 21.88 42.60 43.69
CA ASN A 110 23.28 42.95 43.44
C ASN A 110 23.36 44.26 42.65
#